data_AF-B9UNP7-F1
#
_entry.id   AF-B9UNP7-F1
#
_cell.length_a   1.000
_cell.length_b   1.000
_cell.length_c   1.000
_cell.angle_alpha   90.00
_cell.angle_beta   90.00
_cell.angle_gamma   90.00
#
_symmetry.space_group_name_H-M   'P 1'
#
loop_
_entity.id
_entity.type
_entity.pdbx_description
1 polymer ?
#
loop_
_entity_poly.entity_id
_entity_poly.type
_entity_poly.pdbx_seq_one_letter_code
_entity_poly.pdbx_strand_id
1 'polypeptide(L)'
;LASSIYNEICSKFDGCCFVENIREESGRYGLGKLQEKILCGVLKQKEVQTIGRVEEGRQMIKDRLCHKMVLIVLDDVNQLDQLKALA
;
A
#
# COMPACT_ATOMS: atom_id res chain seq x y z
N LEU A 1 14.34 8.82 -6.05
CA LEU A 1 14.12 8.16 -7.34
C LEU A 1 12.69 7.61 -7.47
N ALA A 2 12.24 6.77 -6.54
CA ALA A 2 10.91 6.15 -6.57
C ALA A 2 9.75 7.17 -6.68
N SER A 3 9.81 8.27 -5.91
CA SER A 3 8.83 9.36 -5.97
C SER A 3 8.72 10.00 -7.36
N SER A 4 9.84 10.24 -8.05
CA SER A 4 9.85 10.83 -9.39
C SER A 4 9.16 9.91 -10.41
N ILE A 5 9.47 8.62 -10.38
CA ILE A 5 8.84 7.61 -11.24
C ILE A 5 7.34 7.54 -10.94
N TYR A 6 6.96 7.48 -9.67
CA TYR A 6 5.56 7.47 -9.24
C TYR A 6 4.78 8.65 -9.83
N ASN A 7 5.32 9.87 -9.73
CA ASN A 7 4.67 11.08 -10.24
C ASN A 7 4.49 11.05 -11.77
N GLU A 8 5.42 10.43 -12.49
CA GLU A 8 5.36 10.33 -13.95
C GLU A 8 4.30 9.33 -14.45
N ILE A 9 4.13 8.21 -13.74
CA ILE A 9 3.31 7.09 -14.24
C ILE A 9 2.00 6.87 -13.49
N CYS A 10 1.80 7.42 -12.27
CA CYS A 10 0.59 7.18 -11.47
C CYS A 10 -0.71 7.47 -12.26
N SER A 11 -0.71 8.52 -13.08
CA SER A 11 -1.88 8.94 -13.86
C SER A 11 -2.37 7.89 -14.88
N LYS A 12 -1.56 6.88 -15.18
CA LYS A 12 -1.88 5.77 -16.10
C LYS A 12 -2.66 4.63 -15.44
N PHE A 13 -2.91 4.70 -14.12
CA PHE A 13 -3.53 3.66 -13.32
C PHE A 13 -4.86 4.14 -12.73
N ASP A 14 -5.80 3.21 -12.50
CA ASP A 14 -7.10 3.50 -11.88
C ASP A 14 -6.98 3.97 -10.43
N GLY A 15 -5.92 3.53 -9.76
CA GLY A 15 -5.54 3.96 -8.42
C GLY A 15 -4.04 3.82 -8.22
N CYS A 16 -3.46 4.74 -7.46
CA CYS A 16 -2.04 4.73 -7.18
C CYS A 16 -1.78 5.08 -5.71
N CYS A 17 -0.74 4.49 -5.13
CA CYS A 17 -0.30 4.80 -3.77
C CYS A 17 1.22 4.73 -3.67
N PHE A 18 1.80 5.75 -3.05
CA PHE A 18 3.20 5.80 -2.70
C PHE A 18 3.34 5.64 -1.18
N VAL A 19 4.09 4.61 -0.77
CA VAL A 19 4.35 4.32 0.64
C VAL A 19 5.85 4.44 0.87
N GLU A 20 6.24 5.52 1.54
CA GLU A 20 7.63 5.82 1.86
C GLU A 20 8.10 5.14 3.15
N ASN A 21 9.42 4.94 3.27
CA ASN A 21 10.10 4.50 4.49
C ASN A 21 9.52 3.21 5.10
N ILE A 22 9.26 2.18 4.29
CA ILE A 22 8.59 0.94 4.73
C ILE A 22 9.29 0.31 5.93
N ARG A 23 10.63 0.27 5.93
CA ARG A 23 11.42 -0.24 7.05
C ARG A 23 11.11 0.47 8.37
N GLU A 24 11.06 1.80 8.37
CA GLU A 24 10.79 2.58 9.58
C GLU A 24 9.32 2.50 9.99
N GLU A 25 8.42 2.72 9.03
CA GLU A 25 6.98 2.80 9.29
C GLU A 25 6.40 1.45 9.74
N SER A 26 6.89 0.34 9.17
CA SER A 26 6.48 -1.01 9.62
C SER A 26 6.92 -1.31 11.05
N GLY A 27 8.09 -0.82 11.46
CA GLY A 27 8.57 -0.95 12.85
C GLY A 27 7.81 -0.04 13.83
N ARG A 28 7.42 1.16 13.38
CA ARG A 28 6.77 2.16 14.23
C ARG A 28 5.26 1.93 14.39
N TYR A 29 4.57 1.59 13.31
CA TYR A 29 3.11 1.51 13.26
C TYR A 29 2.57 0.11 12.93
N GLY A 30 3.45 -0.81 12.54
CA GLY A 30 3.07 -2.14 12.09
C GLY A 30 2.58 -2.18 10.64
N LEU A 31 2.60 -3.39 10.07
CA LEU A 31 2.19 -3.63 8.67
C LEU A 31 0.70 -3.36 8.42
N GLY A 32 -0.15 -3.53 9.43
CA GLY A 32 -1.58 -3.22 9.33
C GLY A 32 -1.81 -1.76 8.94
N LYS A 33 -1.09 -0.81 9.56
CA LYS A 33 -1.23 0.61 9.25
C LYS A 33 -0.80 0.93 7.81
N LEU A 34 0.20 0.23 7.29
CA LEU A 34 0.63 0.37 5.90
C LEU A 34 -0.42 -0.18 4.93
N GLN A 35 -1.10 -1.28 5.27
CA GLN A 35 -2.22 -1.80 4.48
C GLN A 35 -3.39 -0.81 4.44
N GLU A 36 -3.71 -0.16 5.56
CA GLU A 36 -4.70 0.93 5.61
C GLU A 36 -4.32 2.08 4.67
N LYS A 37 -3.04 2.50 4.70
CA LYS A 37 -2.52 3.58 3.84
C LYS A 37 -2.66 3.23 2.35
N ILE A 38 -2.36 1.98 1.97
CA ILE A 38 -2.55 1.48 0.60
C ILE A 38 -4.02 1.52 0.21
N LEU A 39 -4.91 0.96 1.03
CA LEU A 39 -6.35 0.93 0.74
C LEU A 39 -6.91 2.35 0.58
N CYS A 40 -6.62 3.25 1.50
CA CYS A 40 -7.06 4.65 1.43
C CYS A 40 -6.51 5.37 0.20
N GLY A 41 -5.21 5.18 -0.09
CA GLY A 41 -4.54 5.83 -1.23
C GLY A 41 -5.09 5.35 -2.57
N VAL A 42 -5.16 4.04 -2.78
CA VAL A 42 -5.59 3.44 -4.05
C VAL A 42 -7.10 3.62 -4.28
N LEU A 43 -7.92 3.45 -3.24
CA LEU A 43 -9.38 3.56 -3.36
C LEU A 43 -9.88 5.00 -3.33
N LYS A 44 -9.02 5.98 -2.98
CA LYS A 44 -9.38 7.38 -2.77
C LYS A 44 -10.57 7.56 -1.80
N GLN A 45 -10.75 6.61 -0.89
CA GLN A 45 -11.82 6.60 0.10
C GLN A 45 -11.38 7.39 1.33
N LYS A 46 -12.29 8.22 1.87
CA LYS A 46 -12.07 8.99 3.09
C LYS A 46 -12.33 8.17 4.37
N GLU A 47 -13.03 7.05 4.27
CA GLU A 47 -13.26 6.18 5.41
C GLU A 47 -11.97 5.42 5.75
N VAL A 48 -11.51 5.60 6.98
CA VAL A 48 -10.37 4.87 7.53
C VAL A 48 -10.79 3.43 7.73
N GLN A 49 -10.39 2.55 6.81
CA GLN A 49 -10.51 1.12 7.03
C GLN A 49 -9.54 0.76 8.15
N THR A 50 -10.05 0.13 9.22
CA THR A 50 -9.21 -0.34 10.31
C THR A 50 -8.82 -1.77 10.04
N ILE A 51 -7.53 -2.07 9.99
CA ILE A 51 -7.02 -3.43 9.81
C ILE A 51 -6.63 -4.00 11.17
N GLY A 52 -7.42 -4.96 11.66
CA GLY A 52 -7.14 -5.67 12.91
C GLY A 52 -6.03 -6.71 12.78
N ARG A 53 -5.94 -7.40 11.63
CA ARG A 53 -4.93 -8.42 11.33
C ARG A 53 -4.34 -8.25 9.95
N VAL A 54 -3.03 -8.49 9.83
CA VAL A 54 -2.29 -8.34 8.56
C VAL A 54 -2.87 -9.23 7.46
N GLU A 55 -3.26 -10.47 7.77
CA GLU A 55 -3.86 -11.36 6.77
C GLU A 55 -5.22 -10.85 6.25
N GLU A 56 -6.01 -10.22 7.12
CA GLU A 56 -7.30 -9.62 6.72
C GLU A 56 -7.07 -8.42 5.81
N GLY A 57 -6.10 -7.56 6.15
CA GLY A 57 -5.71 -6.43 5.30
C GLY A 57 -5.19 -6.87 3.93
N ARG A 58 -4.42 -7.97 3.88
CA ARG A 58 -3.88 -8.52 2.63
C ARG A 58 -5.01 -9.05 1.74
N GLN A 59 -5.92 -9.83 2.32
CA GLN A 59 -7.09 -10.33 1.59
C GLN A 59 -7.95 -9.18 1.07
N MET A 60 -8.16 -8.15 1.89
CA MET A 60 -8.93 -6.98 1.52
C MET A 60 -8.29 -6.17 0.39
N ILE A 61 -6.96 -5.95 0.42
CA ILE A 61 -6.22 -5.34 -0.69
C ILE A 61 -6.46 -6.15 -1.96
N LYS A 62 -6.30 -7.47 -1.90
CA LYS A 62 -6.53 -8.34 -3.05
C LYS A 62 -7.96 -8.21 -3.60
N ASP A 63 -8.96 -8.31 -2.74
CA ASP A 63 -10.38 -8.31 -3.14
C ASP A 63 -10.84 -6.95 -3.68
N ARG A 64 -10.29 -5.84 -3.16
CA ARG A 64 -10.67 -4.49 -3.59
C ARG A 64 -9.95 -4.06 -4.85
N LEU A 65 -8.75 -4.58 -5.09
CA LEU A 65 -7.89 -4.17 -6.21
C LEU A 65 -7.90 -5.17 -7.38
N CYS A 66 -8.46 -6.38 -7.22
CA CYS A 66 -8.41 -7.46 -8.21
C CYS A 66 -8.96 -7.12 -9.62
N HIS A 67 -9.79 -6.09 -9.74
CA HIS A 67 -10.40 -5.66 -10.99
C HIS A 67 -9.93 -4.26 -11.44
N LYS A 68 -8.87 -3.73 -10.83
CA LYS A 68 -8.34 -2.39 -11.11
C LYS A 68 -6.90 -2.48 -11.56
N MET A 69 -6.52 -1.66 -12.52
CA MET A 69 -5.11 -1.46 -12.83
C MET A 69 -4.53 -0.49 -11.80
N VAL A 70 -3.75 -1.00 -10.83
CA VAL A 70 -3.24 -0.21 -9.71
C VAL A 70 -1.73 -0.13 -9.68
N LEU A 71 -1.20 1.00 -9.22
CA LEU A 71 0.23 1.20 -8.99
C LEU A 71 0.49 1.39 -7.50
N ILE A 72 1.25 0.47 -6.90
CA ILE A 72 1.72 0.62 -5.52
C ILE A 72 3.24 0.67 -5.56
N VAL A 73 3.81 1.75 -5.01
CA VAL A 73 5.26 1.92 -4.88
C VAL A 73 5.62 1.86 -3.41
N LEU A 74 6.46 0.89 -3.06
CA LEU A 74 6.95 0.64 -1.71
C LEU A 74 8.43 1.04 -1.64
N ASP A 75 8.74 2.12 -0.94
CA ASP A 75 10.12 2.64 -0.81
C ASP A 75 10.77 2.14 0.49
N ASP A 76 12.08 1.86 0.44
CA ASP A 76 12.87 1.34 1.58
C ASP A 76 12.34 0.01 2.17
N VAL A 77 11.91 -0.92 1.32
CA VAL A 77 11.59 -2.31 1.72
C VAL A 77 12.90 -3.06 1.99
N ASN A 78 13.04 -3.66 3.17
CA ASN A 78 14.24 -4.38 3.58
C ASN A 78 13.98 -5.80 4.12
N GLN A 79 12.71 -6.21 4.24
CA GLN A 79 12.32 -7.54 4.72
C GLN A 79 11.26 -8.19 3.83
N LEU A 80 11.34 -9.51 3.68
CA LEU A 80 10.37 -10.26 2.87
C LEU A 80 8.95 -10.18 3.42
N ASP A 81 8.79 -10.14 4.75
CA ASP A 81 7.47 -10.10 5.38
C ASP A 81 6.77 -8.76 5.14
N GLN A 82 7.51 -7.66 4.96
CA GLN A 82 6.95 -6.37 4.53
C GLN A 82 6.33 -6.51 3.13
N LEU A 83 7.05 -7.14 2.20
CA LEU A 83 6.56 -7.34 0.85
C LEU A 83 5.34 -8.26 0.83
N LYS A 84 5.39 -9.40 1.54
CA LYS A 84 4.28 -10.37 1.61
C LYS A 84 3.01 -9.81 2.24
N ALA A 85 3.13 -8.86 3.16
CA ALA A 85 1.98 -8.22 3.78
C ALA A 85 1.31 -7.19 2.86
N LEU A 86 2.06 -6.56 1.96
CA LEU A 86 1.60 -5.41 1.18
C LEU A 86 1.31 -5.73 -0.30
N ALA A 87 1.69 -6.93 -0.78
CA ALA A 87 1.55 -7.38 -2.17
C ALA A 87 0.86 -8.75 -2.31
#